data_AF-F6G0T5-F1
#
_entry.id   AF-F6G0T5-F1
#
_cell.length_a   1.000
_cell.length_b   1.000
_cell.length_c   1.000
_cell.angle_alpha   90.00
_cell.angle_beta   90.00
_cell.angle_gamma   90.00
#
_symmetry.space_group_name_H-M   'P 1'
#
loop_
_entity.id
_entity.type
_entity.pdbx_description
1 polymer ?
#
loop_
_entity_poly.entity_id
_entity_poly.type
_entity_poly.pdbx_seq_one_letter_code
_entity_poly.pdbx_strand_id
1 'polypeptide(L)'
;MCRVMRCVFHVSHAVPLAAVLCAAPAWSQPVAASAPVASAPAANAPSPSDTPPDFGAEHDRISSARAWAEYRYQQAERACYDAFFVTRCIDKAKDVRRTELHAIRDRELALDEAERADRAERRDRDRAIRQAQYEAEGPQREASEQKNRGDFERKQEQQRLNEAQRQAEAPQHAANAQAHAKKQSDYDARLKAAQEQGAANAAKRAESVKQYQQKQQDAQQRQKELEERREQSKHRNEQNKNASPLGF
;
A
#
# COMPACT_ATOMS: atom_id res chain seq x y z
N MET A 1 13.58 -41.57 -13.42
CA MET A 1 12.81 -41.55 -12.16
C MET A 1 13.69 -42.15 -11.06
N CYS A 2 14.47 -41.34 -10.35
CA CYS A 2 15.31 -41.79 -9.22
C CYS A 2 14.77 -41.16 -7.94
N ARG A 3 14.28 -42.00 -7.04
CA ARG A 3 13.62 -41.61 -5.78
C ARG A 3 14.68 -41.59 -4.68
N VAL A 4 15.14 -40.41 -4.29
CA VAL A 4 16.09 -40.24 -3.18
C VAL A 4 15.30 -40.31 -1.87
N MET A 5 15.48 -41.40 -1.12
CA MET A 5 14.84 -41.64 0.17
C MET A 5 15.63 -40.90 1.25
N ARG A 6 14.97 -39.99 1.96
CA ARG A 6 15.55 -39.13 3.01
C ARG A 6 15.31 -39.81 4.36
N CYS A 7 16.32 -40.47 4.92
CA CYS A 7 16.26 -41.01 6.29
C CYS A 7 16.40 -39.88 7.31
N VAL A 8 15.31 -39.60 8.04
CA VAL A 8 15.29 -38.73 9.21
C VAL A 8 15.53 -39.60 10.43
N PHE A 9 16.72 -39.52 11.04
CA PHE A 9 16.97 -40.11 12.35
C PHE A 9 16.49 -39.15 13.44
N HIS A 10 15.41 -39.51 14.12
CA HIS A 10 15.03 -38.94 15.41
C HIS A 10 15.80 -39.68 16.50
N VAL A 11 16.64 -38.96 17.22
CA VAL A 11 17.34 -39.47 18.41
C VAL A 11 16.72 -38.79 19.62
N SER A 12 15.69 -39.45 20.17
CA SER A 12 15.16 -39.18 21.51
C SER A 12 16.15 -39.75 22.53
N HIS A 13 16.72 -38.92 23.41
CA HIS A 13 17.39 -39.38 24.63
C HIS A 13 16.81 -38.63 25.82
N ALA A 14 16.01 -39.35 26.59
CA ALA A 14 15.68 -39.04 27.98
C ALA A 14 16.67 -39.79 28.90
N VAL A 15 16.63 -39.45 30.21
CA VAL A 15 17.19 -40.19 31.37
C VAL A 15 18.60 -39.70 31.80
N PRO A 16 18.93 -39.58 33.12
CA PRO A 16 18.18 -39.10 34.29
C PRO A 16 18.99 -38.13 35.19
N LEU A 17 18.33 -37.53 36.19
CA LEU A 17 18.97 -36.90 37.36
C LEU A 17 19.80 -37.93 38.15
N ALA A 18 21.07 -37.62 38.39
CA ALA A 18 21.91 -38.28 39.40
C ALA A 18 22.37 -37.23 40.41
N ALA A 19 21.84 -37.34 41.63
CA ALA A 19 22.29 -36.58 42.79
C ALA A 19 23.66 -37.08 43.24
N VAL A 20 24.68 -36.21 43.16
CA VAL A 20 25.99 -36.45 43.76
C VAL A 20 26.16 -35.49 44.93
N LEU A 21 26.12 -36.10 46.12
CA LEU A 21 26.47 -35.50 47.40
C LEU A 21 28.00 -35.40 47.45
N CYS A 22 28.56 -34.21 47.34
CA CYS A 22 29.97 -33.95 47.67
C CYS A 22 30.03 -32.90 48.77
N ALA A 23 30.43 -33.36 49.94
CA ALA A 23 30.86 -32.53 51.06
C ALA A 23 32.12 -31.75 50.67
N ALA A 24 32.08 -30.43 50.83
CA ALA A 24 33.25 -29.56 50.79
C ALA A 24 33.39 -28.87 52.16
N PRO A 25 34.61 -28.77 52.71
CA PRO A 25 34.84 -28.26 54.06
C PRO A 25 34.62 -26.74 54.12
N ALA A 26 33.96 -26.32 55.19
CA ALA A 26 33.74 -24.92 55.54
C ALA A 26 35.08 -24.22 55.81
N TRP A 27 35.45 -23.30 54.92
CA TRP A 27 36.45 -22.27 55.21
C TRP A 27 35.69 -21.02 55.66
N SER A 28 35.75 -20.78 56.96
CA SER A 28 35.21 -19.63 57.66
C SER A 28 35.81 -18.34 57.08
N GLN A 29 34.97 -17.45 56.55
CA GLN A 29 35.37 -16.07 56.30
C GLN A 29 35.10 -15.21 57.54
N PRO A 30 36.04 -14.34 57.96
CA PRO A 30 35.78 -13.40 59.03
C PRO A 30 34.81 -12.31 58.55
N VAL A 31 33.74 -12.11 59.32
CA VAL A 31 32.85 -10.96 59.21
C VAL A 31 33.67 -9.70 59.52
N ALA A 32 33.85 -8.84 58.51
CA ALA A 32 34.34 -7.49 58.72
C ALA A 32 33.24 -6.67 59.40
N ALA A 33 33.57 -6.12 60.56
CA ALA A 33 32.71 -5.22 61.31
C ALA A 33 32.48 -3.91 60.53
N SER A 34 31.20 -3.53 60.41
CA SER A 34 30.75 -2.28 59.83
C SER A 34 31.23 -1.09 60.65
N ALA A 35 32.13 -0.28 60.11
CA ALA A 35 32.41 1.05 60.64
C ALA A 35 31.28 2.02 60.19
N PRO A 36 30.81 2.95 61.05
CA PRO A 36 29.85 3.96 60.63
C PRO A 36 30.54 4.93 59.66
N VAL A 37 30.09 4.95 58.42
CA VAL A 37 30.48 5.98 57.45
C VAL A 37 29.86 7.29 57.91
N ALA A 38 30.71 8.22 58.36
CA ALA A 38 30.35 9.60 58.56
C ALA A 38 29.91 10.18 57.20
N SER A 39 28.65 10.61 57.12
CA SER A 39 28.09 11.33 55.98
C SER A 39 28.73 12.71 55.90
N ALA A 40 29.74 12.85 55.04
CA ALA A 40 30.20 14.14 54.57
C ALA A 40 29.07 14.80 53.75
N PRO A 41 28.80 16.11 53.90
CA PRO A 41 27.82 16.79 53.08
C PRO A 41 28.28 16.75 51.62
N ALA A 42 27.40 16.30 50.75
CA ALA A 42 27.60 16.36 49.31
C ALA A 42 27.87 17.82 48.91
N ALA A 43 29.13 18.13 48.58
CA ALA A 43 29.44 19.30 47.80
C ALA A 43 28.64 19.19 46.49
N ASN A 44 27.89 20.23 46.15
CA ASN A 44 27.12 20.36 44.91
C ASN A 44 27.90 19.81 43.72
N ALA A 45 27.59 18.57 43.32
CA ALA A 45 27.99 18.06 42.03
C ALA A 45 27.25 18.91 40.98
N PRO A 46 27.95 19.52 40.01
CA PRO A 46 27.25 20.18 38.92
C PRO A 46 26.36 19.16 38.23
N SER A 47 25.06 19.46 38.14
CA SER A 47 24.10 18.69 37.35
C SER A 47 24.65 18.50 35.93
N PRO A 48 24.44 17.33 35.29
CA PRO A 48 24.83 17.14 33.91
C PRO A 48 24.18 18.25 33.10
N SER A 49 25.00 19.08 32.49
CA SER A 49 24.53 20.12 31.59
C SER A 49 23.88 19.38 30.42
N ASP A 50 22.57 19.55 30.19
CA ASP A 50 21.84 18.94 29.06
C ASP A 50 22.34 19.42 27.68
N THR A 51 23.32 20.31 27.66
CA THR A 51 24.03 20.71 26.45
C THR A 51 24.96 19.57 26.04
N PRO A 52 24.78 18.97 24.84
CA PRO A 52 25.71 17.97 24.34
C PRO A 52 27.12 18.57 24.24
N PRO A 53 28.18 17.76 24.47
CA PRO A 53 29.55 18.25 24.35
C PRO A 53 29.80 18.80 22.95
N ASP A 54 30.42 19.99 22.86
CA ASP A 54 30.82 20.58 21.57
C ASP A 54 32.18 20.03 21.13
N PHE A 55 32.16 18.85 20.52
CA PHE A 55 33.35 18.22 19.95
C PHE A 55 33.90 18.98 18.72
N GLY A 56 33.04 19.71 17.99
CA GLY A 56 33.40 20.40 16.76
C GLY A 56 34.43 21.51 16.99
N ALA A 57 34.19 22.36 17.99
CA ALA A 57 35.14 23.41 18.36
C ALA A 57 36.52 22.86 18.77
N GLU A 58 36.57 21.68 19.39
CA GLU A 58 37.84 21.06 19.78
C GLU A 58 38.60 20.47 18.58
N HIS A 59 37.89 19.87 17.61
CA HIS A 59 38.51 19.46 16.34
C HIS A 59 39.15 20.64 15.61
N ASP A 60 38.49 21.81 15.58
CA ASP A 60 39.02 23.01 14.93
C ASP A 60 40.28 23.53 15.63
N ARG A 61 40.33 23.45 16.97
CA ARG A 61 41.53 23.80 17.76
C ARG A 61 42.68 22.84 17.47
N ILE A 62 42.42 21.53 17.39
CA ILE A 62 43.44 20.51 17.05
C ILE A 62 43.96 20.72 15.62
N SER A 63 43.06 20.98 14.66
CA SER A 63 43.39 21.28 13.27
C SER A 63 44.27 22.54 13.17
N SER A 64 43.86 23.61 13.84
CA SER A 64 44.63 24.85 13.90
C SER A 64 46.00 24.64 14.56
N ALA A 65 46.07 23.88 15.65
CA ALA A 65 47.33 23.56 16.32
C ALA A 65 48.30 22.79 15.41
N ARG A 66 47.78 21.86 14.60
CA ARG A 66 48.56 21.12 13.61
C ARG A 66 49.11 22.04 12.52
N ALA A 67 48.28 22.95 12.01
CA ALA A 67 48.70 23.94 11.01
C ALA A 67 49.80 24.86 11.55
N TRP A 68 49.68 25.32 12.80
CA TRP A 68 50.70 26.13 13.46
C TRP A 68 52.01 25.37 13.72
N ALA A 69 51.94 24.10 14.12
CA ALA A 69 53.13 23.25 14.30
C ALA A 69 53.89 23.06 12.97
N GLU A 70 53.16 22.83 11.88
CA GLU A 70 53.76 22.74 10.54
C GLU A 70 54.37 24.07 10.12
N TYR A 71 53.66 25.19 10.31
CA TYR A 71 54.19 26.51 10.02
C TYR A 71 55.49 26.80 10.78
N ARG A 72 55.56 26.50 12.08
CA ARG A 72 56.77 26.66 12.89
C ARG A 72 57.93 25.83 12.33
N TYR A 73 57.67 24.59 11.94
CA TYR A 73 58.69 23.74 11.33
C TYR A 73 59.20 24.32 10.01
N GLN A 74 58.32 24.78 9.13
CA GLN A 74 58.72 25.39 7.84
C GLN A 74 59.61 26.62 8.04
N GLN A 75 59.30 27.44 9.04
CA GLN A 75 60.12 28.62 9.36
C GLN A 75 61.46 28.21 9.98
N ALA A 76 61.48 27.20 10.85
CA ALA A 76 62.72 26.66 11.42
C ALA A 76 63.63 26.03 10.34
N GLU A 77 63.04 25.30 9.39
CA GLU A 77 63.78 24.70 8.27
C GLU A 77 64.44 25.78 7.41
N ARG A 78 63.72 26.85 7.07
CA ARG A 78 64.28 28.00 6.35
C ARG A 78 65.45 28.63 7.09
N ALA A 79 65.29 28.88 8.40
CA ALA A 79 66.35 29.43 9.23
C ALA A 79 67.57 28.49 9.35
N CYS A 80 67.37 27.17 9.23
CA CYS A 80 68.47 26.21 9.28
C CYS A 80 69.40 26.29 8.06
N TYR A 81 68.93 26.76 6.90
CA TYR A 81 69.79 26.94 5.73
C TYR A 81 70.78 28.09 5.88
N ASP A 82 70.54 29.02 6.81
CA ASP A 82 71.48 30.09 7.16
C ASP A 82 72.52 29.64 8.21
N ALA A 83 72.41 28.42 8.74
CA ALA A 83 73.30 27.90 9.78
C ALA A 83 74.50 27.12 9.21
N PHE A 84 75.64 27.17 9.88
CA PHE A 84 76.84 26.45 9.45
C PHE A 84 76.69 24.92 9.49
N PHE A 85 75.91 24.38 10.45
CA PHE A 85 75.63 22.96 10.60
C PHE A 85 74.18 22.61 10.20
N VAL A 86 73.83 22.84 8.94
CA VAL A 86 72.47 22.68 8.39
C VAL A 86 71.84 21.33 8.73
N THR A 87 72.54 20.22 8.51
CA THR A 87 72.00 18.86 8.73
C THR A 87 71.55 18.65 10.18
N ARG A 88 72.39 19.00 11.15
CA ARG A 88 72.07 18.88 12.57
C ARG A 88 70.93 19.82 12.98
N CYS A 89 70.89 21.02 12.39
CA CYS A 89 69.80 21.97 12.63
C CYS A 89 68.46 21.41 12.16
N ILE A 90 68.41 20.86 10.94
CA ILE A 90 67.21 20.27 10.35
C ILE A 90 66.74 19.06 11.18
N ASP A 91 67.65 18.18 11.60
CA ASP A 91 67.29 17.01 12.41
C ASP A 91 66.67 17.44 13.76
N LYS A 92 67.24 18.46 14.42
CA LYS A 92 66.65 19.03 15.63
C LYS A 92 65.26 19.65 15.36
N ALA A 93 65.07 20.33 14.24
CA ALA A 93 63.76 20.88 13.86
C ALA A 93 62.73 19.76 13.61
N LYS A 94 63.14 18.65 12.99
CA LYS A 94 62.30 17.45 12.80
C LYS A 94 61.91 16.80 14.12
N ASP A 95 62.84 16.72 15.09
CA ASP A 95 62.54 16.17 16.41
C ASP A 95 61.49 17.02 17.15
N VAL A 96 61.61 18.34 17.09
CA VAL A 96 60.60 19.27 17.65
C VAL A 96 59.25 19.09 16.96
N ARG A 97 59.21 19.02 15.63
CA ARG A 97 57.97 18.77 14.88
C ARG A 97 57.34 17.43 15.28
N ARG A 98 58.15 16.38 15.41
CA ARG A 98 57.69 15.05 15.78
C ARG A 98 57.04 15.07 17.16
N THR A 99 57.67 15.67 18.17
CA THR A 99 57.11 15.74 19.52
C THR A 99 55.84 16.58 19.58
N GLU A 100 55.80 17.73 18.89
CA GLU A 100 54.59 18.56 18.80
C GLU A 100 53.42 17.82 18.13
N LEU A 101 53.67 17.17 16.99
CA LEU A 101 52.64 16.40 16.27
C LEU A 101 52.17 15.17 17.06
N HIS A 102 53.06 14.51 17.80
CA HIS A 102 52.66 13.42 18.70
C HIS A 102 51.72 13.92 19.80
N ALA A 103 52.04 15.02 20.48
CA ALA A 103 51.17 15.59 21.50
C ALA A 103 49.80 16.03 20.94
N ILE A 104 49.75 16.52 19.70
CA ILE A 104 48.48 16.84 19.01
C ILE A 104 47.70 15.56 18.69
N ARG A 105 48.37 14.49 18.25
CA ARG A 105 47.73 13.20 17.97
C ARG A 105 47.15 12.55 19.23
N ASP A 106 47.83 12.65 20.36
CA ASP A 106 47.33 12.12 21.63
C ASP A 106 46.03 12.82 22.06
N ARG A 107 45.92 14.14 21.81
CA ARG A 107 44.67 14.89 22.04
C ARG A 107 43.55 14.47 21.09
N GLU A 108 43.87 14.27 19.81
CA GLU A 108 42.92 13.77 18.80
C GLU A 108 42.35 12.40 19.21
N LEU A 109 43.22 11.47 19.62
CA LEU A 109 42.79 10.14 20.07
C LEU A 109 41.92 10.19 21.33
N ALA A 110 42.24 11.08 22.28
CA ALA A 110 41.44 11.28 23.48
C ALA A 110 40.05 11.85 23.15
N LEU A 111 39.97 12.78 22.19
CA LEU A 111 38.71 13.34 21.69
C LEU A 111 37.85 12.27 21.01
N ASP A 112 38.45 11.45 20.14
CA ASP A 112 37.78 10.36 19.44
C ASP A 112 37.25 9.27 20.39
N GLU A 113 38.00 8.96 21.47
CA GLU A 113 37.53 8.04 22.52
C GLU A 113 36.33 8.63 23.28
N ALA A 114 36.38 9.92 23.63
CA ALA A 114 35.26 10.60 24.29
C ALA A 114 34.01 10.62 23.39
N GLU A 115 34.16 10.89 22.09
CA GLU A 115 33.05 10.89 21.14
C GLU A 115 32.46 9.48 20.95
N ARG A 116 33.31 8.44 20.93
CA ARG A 116 32.83 7.05 20.90
C ARG A 116 32.06 6.67 22.17
N ALA A 117 32.53 7.11 23.34
CA ALA A 117 31.87 6.89 24.62
C ALA A 117 30.51 7.60 24.68
N ASP A 118 30.42 8.87 24.27
CA ASP A 118 29.16 9.62 24.21
C ASP A 118 28.14 8.93 23.29
N ARG A 119 28.56 8.54 22.07
CA ARG A 119 27.67 7.80 21.15
C ARG A 119 27.22 6.46 21.71
N ALA A 120 28.05 5.78 22.52
CA ALA A 120 27.65 4.55 23.17
C ALA A 120 26.58 4.82 24.24
N GLU A 121 26.80 5.80 25.11
CA GLU A 121 25.85 6.20 26.15
C GLU A 121 24.50 6.62 25.54
N ARG A 122 24.52 7.43 24.48
CA ARG A 122 23.29 7.85 23.78
C ARG A 122 22.50 6.66 23.24
N ARG A 123 23.19 5.67 22.64
CA ARG A 123 22.52 4.44 22.16
C ARG A 123 21.94 3.62 23.30
N ASP A 124 22.64 3.52 24.42
CA ASP A 124 22.16 2.78 25.60
C ASP A 124 20.94 3.47 26.22
N ARG A 125 20.97 4.81 26.30
CA ARG A 125 19.81 5.62 26.73
C ARG A 125 18.61 5.43 25.80
N ASP A 126 18.82 5.53 24.48
CA ASP A 126 17.75 5.32 23.49
C ASP A 126 17.21 3.88 23.53
N ARG A 127 18.05 2.89 23.82
CA ARG A 127 17.62 1.50 24.01
C ARG A 127 16.78 1.37 25.28
N ALA A 128 17.21 1.95 26.39
CA ALA A 128 16.46 1.96 27.65
C ALA A 128 15.10 2.64 27.49
N ILE A 129 15.02 3.79 26.80
CA ILE A 129 13.76 4.48 26.52
C ILE A 129 12.82 3.60 25.68
N ARG A 130 13.33 3.02 24.59
CA ARG A 130 12.52 2.12 23.73
C ARG A 130 12.05 0.89 24.47
N GLN A 131 12.90 0.30 25.32
CA GLN A 131 12.53 -0.83 26.15
C GLN A 131 11.43 -0.46 27.15
N ALA A 132 11.58 0.68 27.84
CA ALA A 132 10.57 1.17 28.77
C ALA A 132 9.23 1.47 28.08
N GLN A 133 9.25 2.06 26.88
CA GLN A 133 8.05 2.27 26.07
C GLN A 133 7.39 0.96 25.67
N TYR A 134 8.19 -0.01 25.19
CA TYR A 134 7.70 -1.34 24.82
C TYR A 134 7.04 -2.04 26.02
N GLU A 135 7.67 -2.01 27.19
CA GLU A 135 7.12 -2.60 28.42
C GLU A 135 5.84 -1.88 28.88
N ALA A 136 5.82 -0.54 28.84
CA ALA A 136 4.65 0.25 29.18
C ALA A 136 3.46 -0.04 28.25
N GLU A 137 3.71 -0.25 26.96
CA GLU A 137 2.69 -0.60 25.96
C GLU A 137 2.35 -2.10 25.96
N GLY A 138 3.11 -2.95 26.66
CA GLY A 138 2.91 -4.40 26.74
C GLY A 138 1.46 -4.84 26.95
N PRO A 139 0.79 -4.41 28.05
CA PRO A 139 -0.59 -4.84 28.32
C PRO A 139 -1.58 -4.35 27.26
N GLN A 140 -1.38 -3.16 26.69
CA GLN A 140 -2.23 -2.65 25.63
C GLN A 140 -2.06 -3.48 24.35
N ARG A 141 -0.83 -3.83 23.98
CA ARG A 141 -0.53 -4.66 22.81
C ARG A 141 -1.12 -6.05 22.96
N GLU A 142 -0.96 -6.67 24.13
CA GLU A 142 -1.59 -7.96 24.43
C GLU A 142 -3.12 -7.89 24.35
N ALA A 143 -3.74 -6.86 24.94
CA ALA A 143 -5.20 -6.67 24.86
C ALA A 143 -5.69 -6.49 23.42
N SER A 144 -4.96 -5.74 22.60
CA SER A 144 -5.24 -5.57 21.16
C SER A 144 -5.09 -6.89 20.40
N GLU A 145 -4.05 -7.68 20.67
CA GLU A 145 -3.87 -8.98 20.05
C GLU A 145 -5.00 -9.96 20.42
N GLN A 146 -5.42 -9.99 21.69
CA GLN A 146 -6.54 -10.83 22.11
C GLN A 146 -7.86 -10.41 21.45
N LYS A 147 -8.11 -9.10 21.33
CA LYS A 147 -9.27 -8.58 20.57
C LYS A 147 -9.19 -9.01 19.11
N ASN A 148 -8.04 -8.85 18.46
CA ASN A 148 -7.86 -9.25 17.06
C ASN A 148 -8.08 -10.76 16.85
N ARG A 149 -7.57 -11.61 17.77
CA ARG A 149 -7.82 -13.06 17.75
C ARG A 149 -9.31 -13.37 17.87
N GLY A 150 -9.99 -12.79 18.87
CA GLY A 150 -11.43 -12.99 19.05
C GLY A 150 -12.25 -12.47 17.86
N ASP A 151 -11.86 -11.35 17.25
CA ASP A 151 -12.53 -10.78 16.07
C ASP A 151 -12.36 -11.68 14.85
N PHE A 152 -11.19 -12.29 14.67
CA PHE A 152 -10.91 -13.24 13.61
C PHE A 152 -11.75 -14.50 13.76
N GLU A 153 -11.84 -15.07 14.97
CA GLU A 153 -12.68 -16.22 15.27
C GLU A 153 -14.17 -15.95 14.99
N ARG A 154 -14.69 -14.80 15.47
CA ARG A 154 -16.09 -14.40 15.20
C ARG A 154 -16.36 -14.22 13.71
N LYS A 155 -15.42 -13.65 12.96
CA LYS A 155 -15.55 -13.52 11.50
C LYS A 155 -15.56 -14.89 10.80
N GLN A 156 -14.73 -15.83 11.25
CA GLN A 156 -14.76 -17.20 10.71
C GLN A 156 -16.10 -17.89 10.98
N GLU A 157 -16.63 -17.75 12.20
CA GLU A 157 -17.94 -18.31 12.54
C GLU A 157 -19.05 -17.68 11.70
N GLN A 158 -19.07 -16.35 11.60
CA GLN A 158 -20.04 -15.65 10.75
C GLN A 158 -19.97 -16.11 9.29
N GLN A 159 -18.77 -16.33 8.75
CA GLN A 159 -18.62 -16.86 7.39
C GLN A 159 -19.20 -18.26 7.25
N ARG A 160 -18.99 -19.15 8.24
CA ARG A 160 -19.59 -20.49 8.25
C ARG A 160 -21.12 -20.44 8.32
N LEU A 161 -21.68 -19.55 9.15
CA LEU A 161 -23.13 -19.36 9.25
C LEU A 161 -23.72 -18.80 7.96
N ASN A 162 -23.08 -17.79 7.37
CA ASN A 162 -23.50 -17.21 6.09
C ASN A 162 -23.44 -18.24 4.96
N GLU A 163 -22.41 -19.09 4.94
CA GLU A 163 -22.30 -20.16 3.95
C GLU A 163 -23.40 -21.21 4.14
N ALA A 164 -23.65 -21.64 5.38
CA ALA A 164 -24.75 -22.55 5.69
C ALA A 164 -26.11 -21.96 5.29
N GLN A 165 -26.33 -20.66 5.52
CA GLN A 165 -27.55 -19.97 5.11
C GLN A 165 -27.68 -19.91 3.59
N ARG A 166 -26.61 -19.54 2.85
CA ARG A 166 -26.61 -19.54 1.39
C ARG A 166 -26.92 -20.91 0.81
N GLN A 167 -26.35 -21.97 1.38
CA GLN A 167 -26.63 -23.34 0.97
C GLN A 167 -28.07 -23.75 1.26
N ALA A 168 -28.62 -23.36 2.41
CA ALA A 168 -30.02 -23.62 2.77
C ALA A 168 -31.01 -22.88 1.84
N GLU A 169 -30.69 -21.65 1.45
CA GLU A 169 -31.55 -20.83 0.57
C GLU A 169 -31.34 -21.14 -0.93
N ALA A 170 -30.24 -21.78 -1.32
CA ALA A 170 -29.93 -22.14 -2.70
C ALA A 170 -31.10 -22.77 -3.50
N PRO A 171 -31.85 -23.76 -2.98
CA PRO A 171 -33.00 -24.31 -3.69
C PRO A 171 -34.13 -23.29 -3.88
N GLN A 172 -34.37 -22.42 -2.89
CA GLN A 172 -35.38 -21.36 -3.01
C GLN A 172 -34.94 -20.30 -4.04
N HIS A 173 -33.68 -19.88 -4.02
CA HIS A 173 -33.11 -18.97 -5.02
C HIS A 173 -33.18 -19.55 -6.43
N ALA A 174 -32.88 -20.84 -6.60
CA ALA A 174 -33.03 -21.53 -7.89
C ALA A 174 -34.48 -21.58 -8.37
N ALA A 175 -35.44 -21.89 -7.48
CA ALA A 175 -36.87 -21.88 -7.81
C ALA A 175 -37.36 -20.47 -8.19
N ASN A 176 -36.91 -19.44 -7.46
CA ASN A 176 -37.23 -18.05 -7.75
C ASN A 176 -36.65 -17.63 -9.12
N ALA A 177 -35.40 -17.97 -9.40
CA ALA A 177 -34.75 -17.69 -10.69
C ALA A 177 -35.52 -18.34 -11.86
N GLN A 178 -35.94 -19.60 -11.71
CA GLN A 178 -36.77 -20.29 -12.71
C GLN A 178 -38.13 -19.61 -12.89
N ALA A 179 -38.78 -19.19 -11.80
CA ALA A 179 -40.05 -18.46 -11.87
C ALA A 179 -39.91 -17.11 -12.58
N HIS A 180 -38.81 -16.39 -12.35
CA HIS A 180 -38.51 -15.13 -13.05
C HIS A 180 -38.23 -15.35 -14.54
N ALA A 181 -37.44 -16.38 -14.89
CA ALA A 181 -37.16 -16.71 -16.28
C ALA A 181 -38.44 -17.05 -17.07
N LYS A 182 -39.37 -17.81 -16.46
CA LYS A 182 -40.69 -18.08 -17.07
C LYS A 182 -41.51 -16.81 -17.28
N LYS A 183 -41.57 -15.92 -16.29
CA LYS A 183 -42.28 -14.64 -16.43
C LYS A 183 -41.70 -13.78 -17.56
N GLN A 184 -40.38 -13.79 -17.73
CA GLN A 184 -39.73 -13.07 -18.83
C GLN A 184 -40.09 -13.68 -20.19
N SER A 185 -40.00 -15.00 -20.34
CA SER A 185 -40.38 -15.65 -21.60
C SER A 185 -41.86 -15.44 -21.95
N ASP A 186 -42.74 -15.46 -20.96
CA ASP A 186 -44.17 -15.20 -21.14
C ASP A 186 -44.42 -13.75 -21.57
N TYR A 187 -43.69 -12.80 -20.98
CA TYR A 187 -43.77 -11.39 -21.36
C TYR A 187 -43.28 -11.16 -22.80
N ASP A 188 -42.14 -11.76 -23.16
CA ASP A 188 -41.58 -11.66 -24.52
C ASP A 188 -42.50 -12.30 -25.56
N ALA A 189 -43.12 -13.44 -25.23
CA ALA A 189 -44.11 -14.09 -26.08
C ALA A 189 -45.35 -13.22 -26.28
N ARG A 190 -45.84 -12.56 -25.22
CA ARG A 190 -46.96 -11.61 -25.30
C ARG A 190 -46.60 -10.40 -26.17
N LEU A 191 -45.38 -9.87 -26.04
CA LEU A 191 -44.92 -8.74 -26.83
C LEU A 191 -44.86 -9.10 -28.32
N LYS A 192 -44.30 -10.27 -28.66
CA LYS A 192 -44.26 -10.77 -30.05
C LYS A 192 -45.66 -11.00 -30.61
N ALA A 193 -46.53 -11.67 -29.86
CA ALA A 193 -47.92 -11.88 -30.28
C ALA A 193 -48.65 -10.54 -30.52
N ALA A 194 -48.44 -9.54 -29.67
CA ALA A 194 -49.01 -8.20 -29.85
C ALA A 194 -48.45 -7.49 -31.09
N GLN A 195 -47.14 -7.63 -31.38
CA GLN A 195 -46.52 -7.09 -32.59
C GLN A 195 -47.05 -7.77 -33.86
N GLU A 196 -47.17 -9.09 -33.88
CA GLU A 196 -47.71 -9.86 -35.00
C GLU A 196 -49.18 -9.52 -35.25
N GLN A 197 -49.98 -9.42 -34.19
CA GLN A 197 -51.37 -8.96 -34.29
C GLN A 197 -51.44 -7.51 -34.79
N GLY A 198 -50.56 -6.63 -34.30
CA GLY A 198 -50.45 -5.26 -34.76
C GLY A 198 -50.10 -5.17 -36.26
N ALA A 199 -49.15 -5.98 -36.72
CA ALA A 199 -48.72 -6.07 -38.11
C ALA A 199 -49.83 -6.65 -39.00
N ALA A 200 -50.51 -7.72 -38.59
CA ALA A 200 -51.64 -8.30 -39.31
C ALA A 200 -52.80 -7.30 -39.43
N ASN A 201 -53.11 -6.59 -38.35
CA ASN A 201 -54.14 -5.55 -38.36
C ASN A 201 -53.72 -4.33 -39.19
N ALA A 202 -52.43 -3.97 -39.23
CA ALA A 202 -51.91 -2.93 -40.12
C ALA A 202 -52.00 -3.35 -41.60
N ALA A 203 -51.67 -4.60 -41.92
CA ALA A 203 -51.81 -5.15 -43.27
C ALA A 203 -53.27 -5.15 -43.74
N LYS A 204 -54.21 -5.62 -42.90
CA LYS A 204 -55.66 -5.56 -43.17
C LYS A 204 -56.16 -4.13 -43.41
N ARG A 205 -55.65 -3.16 -42.63
CA ARG A 205 -55.95 -1.74 -42.82
C ARG A 205 -55.40 -1.23 -44.15
N ALA A 206 -54.17 -1.57 -44.50
CA ALA A 206 -53.55 -1.18 -45.77
C ALA A 206 -54.31 -1.76 -46.98
N GLU A 207 -54.74 -3.03 -46.92
CA GLU A 207 -55.58 -3.66 -47.94
C GLU A 207 -56.95 -2.97 -48.05
N SER A 208 -57.61 -2.73 -46.92
CA SER A 208 -58.90 -2.00 -46.88
C SER A 208 -58.77 -0.61 -47.51
N VAL A 209 -57.68 0.12 -47.25
CA VAL A 209 -57.39 1.43 -47.85
C VAL A 209 -57.18 1.30 -49.36
N LYS A 210 -56.40 0.33 -49.84
CA LYS A 210 -56.20 0.09 -51.28
C LYS A 210 -57.52 -0.23 -51.99
N GLN A 211 -58.33 -1.10 -51.39
CA GLN A 211 -59.67 -1.45 -51.90
C GLN A 211 -60.60 -0.24 -51.95
N TYR A 212 -60.56 0.62 -50.92
CA TYR A 212 -61.33 1.86 -50.91
C TYR A 212 -60.87 2.84 -52.00
N GLN A 213 -59.56 3.01 -52.18
CA GLN A 213 -59.00 3.86 -53.24
C GLN A 213 -59.36 3.36 -54.65
N GLN A 214 -59.29 2.04 -54.89
CA GLN A 214 -59.72 1.43 -56.15
C GLN A 214 -61.21 1.69 -56.40
N LYS A 215 -62.08 1.47 -55.41
CA LYS A 215 -63.52 1.78 -55.52
C LYS A 215 -63.78 3.25 -55.85
N GLN A 216 -63.00 4.18 -55.28
CA GLN A 216 -63.10 5.60 -55.58
C GLN A 216 -62.71 5.90 -57.04
N GLN A 217 -61.62 5.31 -57.53
CA GLN A 217 -61.19 5.45 -58.93
C GLN A 217 -62.21 4.84 -59.90
N ASP A 218 -62.71 3.63 -59.62
CA ASP A 218 -63.72 2.96 -60.44
C ASP A 218 -65.05 3.71 -60.45
N ALA A 219 -65.43 4.36 -59.34
CA ALA A 219 -66.61 5.22 -59.29
C ALA A 219 -66.41 6.47 -60.17
N GLN A 220 -65.24 7.11 -60.13
CA GLN A 220 -64.92 8.25 -60.99
C GLN A 220 -64.85 7.85 -62.47
N GLN A 221 -64.26 6.71 -62.81
CA GLN A 221 -64.21 6.20 -64.18
C GLN A 221 -65.62 5.89 -64.70
N ARG A 222 -66.46 5.23 -63.90
CA ARG A 222 -67.86 4.98 -64.29
C ARG A 222 -68.64 6.26 -64.48
N GLN A 223 -68.42 7.29 -63.66
CA GLN A 223 -69.05 8.60 -63.87
C GLN A 223 -68.64 9.20 -65.21
N LYS A 224 -67.35 9.19 -65.54
CA LYS A 224 -66.83 9.66 -66.83
C LYS A 224 -67.39 8.86 -68.01
N GLU A 225 -67.40 7.53 -67.94
CA GLU A 225 -67.94 6.68 -69.00
C GLU A 225 -69.44 6.93 -69.21
N LEU A 226 -70.21 7.15 -68.13
CA LEU A 226 -71.62 7.50 -68.22
C LEU A 226 -71.83 8.90 -68.82
N GLU A 227 -70.97 9.87 -68.50
CA GLU A 227 -70.98 11.21 -69.10
C GLU A 227 -70.61 11.16 -70.59
N GLU A 228 -69.54 10.47 -70.96
CA GLU A 228 -69.14 10.23 -72.35
C GLU A 228 -70.25 9.51 -73.12
N ARG A 229 -70.90 8.50 -72.53
CA ARG A 229 -72.04 7.81 -73.17
C ARG A 229 -73.24 8.76 -73.33
N ARG A 230 -73.49 9.64 -72.37
CA ARG A 230 -74.52 10.71 -72.48
C ARG A 230 -74.17 11.72 -73.56
N GLU A 231 -72.92 12.12 -73.69
CA GLU A 231 -72.45 13.04 -74.74
C GLU A 231 -72.46 12.38 -76.12
N GLN A 232 -71.98 11.15 -76.25
CA GLN A 232 -72.07 10.38 -77.49
C GLN A 232 -73.51 10.16 -77.92
N SER A 233 -74.42 9.86 -76.98
CA SER A 233 -75.85 9.77 -77.30
C SER A 233 -76.44 11.13 -77.70
N LYS A 234 -76.07 12.24 -77.05
CA LYS A 234 -76.45 13.60 -77.49
C LYS A 234 -75.92 13.92 -78.90
N HIS A 235 -74.64 13.67 -79.16
CA HIS A 235 -74.01 13.90 -80.46
C HIS A 235 -74.63 13.01 -81.55
N ARG A 236 -74.90 11.73 -81.26
CA ARG A 236 -75.65 10.84 -82.16
C ARG A 236 -77.08 11.35 -82.39
N ASN A 237 -77.72 11.95 -81.40
CA ASN A 237 -79.05 12.53 -81.53
C ASN A 237 -79.04 13.87 -82.30
N GLU A 238 -78.01 14.71 -82.13
CA GLU A 238 -77.77 15.93 -82.90
C GLU A 238 -77.37 15.63 -84.34
N GLN A 239 -76.54 14.61 -84.59
CA GLN A 239 -76.28 14.09 -85.93
C GLN A 239 -77.56 13.56 -86.58
N ASN A 240 -78.43 12.85 -85.84
CA ASN A 240 -79.74 12.42 -86.34
C ASN A 240 -80.71 13.61 -86.59
N LYS A 241 -80.66 14.69 -85.79
CA LYS A 241 -81.45 15.91 -86.01
C LYS A 241 -80.91 16.77 -87.16
N ASN A 242 -79.59 16.83 -87.35
CA ASN A 242 -78.95 17.51 -88.48
C ASN A 242 -79.03 16.69 -89.78
N ALA A 243 -79.30 15.37 -89.69
CA ALA A 243 -79.60 14.48 -90.81
C ALA A 243 -81.09 14.47 -91.22
N SER A 244 -81.92 15.38 -90.68
CA SER A 244 -83.25 15.68 -91.24
C SER A 244 -83.70 17.08 -90.83
N PRO A 245 -83.73 18.03 -91.79
CA PRO A 245 -84.83 18.04 -92.76
C PRO A 245 -84.42 18.43 -94.19
N LEU A 246 -84.80 17.61 -95.17
CA LEU A 246 -85.34 17.97 -96.51
C LEU A 246 -85.47 16.71 -97.39
N GLY A 247 -86.71 16.25 -97.62
CA GLY A 247 -87.06 15.40 -98.76
C GLY A 247 -88.11 14.32 -98.53
N PHE A 248 -89.38 14.68 -98.82
CA PHE A 248 -90.59 13.84 -99.04
C PHE A 248 -91.33 13.23 -97.84
#